data_AF-B0FDD8-F1
#
_entry.id   AF-B0FDD8-F1
#
_cell.length_a   1.000
_cell.length_b   1.000
_cell.length_c   1.000
_cell.angle_alpha   90.00
_cell.angle_beta   90.00
_cell.angle_gamma   90.00
#
_symmetry.space_group_name_H-M   'P 1'
#
loop_
_entity.id
_entity.type
_entity.pdbx_description
1 polymer ?
#
loop_
_entity_poly.entity_id
_entity_poly.type
_entity_poly.pdbx_seq_one_letter_code
_entity_poly.pdbx_strand_id
1 'polypeptide(L)'
;MPPNATAGGQSITDSLISSAAAAAAESEQNPTKLQQDSTGVLFEYDAETIDGGLVKDIVSMKKADRRKLKLVWRNIILFGYLHLAAVYGAWLMLTSAKWQTGVLAFALYVVSGLGITAGAHRLWAHRSYKAKWPLRVLLVMFNTVAFQDAAYHWARDHRVHHKYSETDADP
;
A
#
# COMPACT_ATOMS: atom_id res chain seq x y z
N MET A 1 35.85 -44.97 -77.75
CA MET A 1 36.16 -43.53 -77.62
C MET A 1 34.84 -42.80 -77.35
N PRO A 2 34.58 -42.22 -76.17
CA PRO A 2 33.57 -41.17 -76.03
C PRO A 2 34.26 -39.80 -75.88
N PRO A 3 33.64 -38.73 -76.39
CA PRO A 3 33.05 -37.69 -75.51
C PRO A 3 31.70 -37.18 -76.10
N ASN A 4 30.81 -36.40 -75.46
CA ASN A 4 30.79 -35.68 -74.19
C ASN A 4 29.34 -35.28 -73.84
N ALA A 5 29.18 -34.83 -72.58
CA ALA A 5 28.07 -34.15 -71.87
C ALA A 5 27.13 -33.22 -72.69
N THR A 6 25.88 -32.97 -72.31
CA THR A 6 25.35 -32.18 -71.14
C THR A 6 23.79 -32.24 -71.16
N ALA A 7 22.95 -31.95 -70.16
CA ALA A 7 22.98 -31.67 -68.72
C ALA A 7 21.50 -31.52 -68.25
N GLY A 8 21.24 -31.65 -66.95
CA GLY A 8 19.97 -31.28 -66.26
C GLY A 8 19.38 -32.47 -65.49
N GLY A 9 19.37 -32.56 -64.15
CA GLY A 9 19.62 -31.60 -63.10
C GLY A 9 18.32 -31.25 -62.38
N GLN A 10 17.96 -31.99 -61.32
CA GLN A 10 17.33 -31.49 -60.09
C GLN A 10 17.27 -32.58 -59.00
N SER A 11 17.69 -32.19 -57.81
CA SER A 11 18.08 -33.00 -56.66
C SER A 11 16.93 -33.25 -55.69
N ILE A 12 17.02 -34.36 -54.95
CA ILE A 12 16.08 -34.88 -53.95
C ILE A 12 16.15 -34.08 -52.64
N THR A 13 16.07 -32.74 -52.72
CA THR A 13 16.21 -31.83 -51.57
C THR A 13 14.94 -31.02 -51.27
N ASP A 14 13.94 -31.04 -52.15
CA ASP A 14 12.73 -30.20 -51.99
C ASP A 14 11.59 -30.89 -51.22
N SER A 15 11.63 -32.23 -51.05
CA SER A 15 10.56 -32.96 -50.35
C SER A 15 10.68 -32.97 -48.83
N LEU A 16 11.86 -32.65 -48.27
CA LEU A 16 12.09 -32.61 -46.81
C LEU A 16 11.88 -31.22 -46.20
N ILE A 17 11.79 -30.17 -47.03
CA ILE A 17 11.51 -28.80 -46.57
C ILE A 17 10.00 -28.55 -46.44
N SER A 18 9.17 -29.29 -47.18
CA SER A 18 7.70 -29.14 -47.13
C SER A 18 7.05 -29.76 -45.87
N SER A 19 7.65 -30.81 -45.26
CA SER A 19 7.12 -31.40 -44.03
C SER A 19 7.57 -30.66 -42.76
N ALA A 20 8.60 -29.83 -42.83
CA ALA A 20 9.03 -28.96 -41.74
C ALA A 20 8.23 -27.63 -41.70
N ALA A 21 7.73 -27.17 -42.85
CA ALA A 21 6.89 -25.98 -42.95
C ALA A 21 5.42 -26.22 -42.54
N ALA A 22 4.92 -27.46 -42.63
CA ALA A 22 3.56 -27.82 -42.21
C ALA A 22 3.42 -28.03 -40.68
N ALA A 23 4.52 -28.21 -39.95
CA ALA A 23 4.53 -28.37 -38.48
C ALA A 23 4.70 -27.03 -37.73
N ALA A 24 4.86 -25.91 -38.44
CA ALA A 24 5.16 -24.59 -37.88
C ALA A 24 4.00 -23.59 -37.99
N ALA A 25 2.79 -24.05 -38.36
CA ALA A 25 1.63 -23.18 -38.61
C ALA A 25 0.35 -23.57 -37.84
N GLU A 26 0.45 -24.41 -36.79
CA GLU A 26 -0.64 -24.70 -35.86
C GLU A 26 -0.15 -24.59 -34.41
N SER A 27 0.23 -23.39 -34.01
CA SER A 27 0.17 -23.00 -32.59
C SER A 27 -0.24 -21.53 -32.52
N GLU A 28 -1.30 -21.19 -33.25
CA GLU A 28 -2.09 -20.01 -32.95
C GLU A 28 -2.68 -20.25 -31.56
N GLN A 29 -2.09 -19.59 -30.56
CA GLN A 29 -2.54 -19.64 -29.18
C GLN A 29 -4.00 -19.20 -29.15
N ASN A 30 -4.89 -20.20 -29.11
CA ASN A 30 -6.27 -20.06 -28.68
C ASN A 30 -6.24 -19.27 -27.36
N PRO A 31 -6.76 -18.03 -27.31
CA PRO A 31 -6.71 -17.24 -26.08
C PRO A 31 -7.54 -17.99 -25.07
N THR A 32 -6.84 -18.56 -24.09
CA THR A 32 -7.37 -19.30 -22.96
C THR A 32 -8.57 -18.53 -22.43
N LYS A 33 -9.77 -19.06 -22.62
CA LYS A 33 -10.97 -18.61 -21.91
C LYS A 33 -10.63 -18.77 -20.43
N LEU A 34 -10.22 -17.67 -19.79
CA LEU A 34 -9.96 -17.65 -18.36
C LEU A 34 -11.26 -18.05 -17.68
N GLN A 35 -11.20 -19.17 -16.96
CA GLN A 35 -12.30 -19.66 -16.18
C GLN A 35 -12.58 -18.62 -15.09
N GLN A 36 -13.69 -17.88 -15.25
CA GLN A 36 -14.17 -16.90 -14.27
C GLN A 36 -14.63 -17.66 -13.02
N ASP A 37 -13.69 -17.93 -12.12
CA ASP A 37 -14.02 -18.36 -10.77
C ASP A 37 -14.40 -17.10 -9.97
N SER A 38 -15.70 -16.75 -10.00
CA SER A 38 -16.22 -15.59 -9.28
C SER A 38 -16.11 -15.79 -7.77
N THR A 39 -15.34 -14.96 -7.08
CA THR A 39 -15.19 -15.07 -5.61
C THR A 39 -16.36 -14.45 -4.85
N GLY A 40 -17.34 -13.86 -5.55
CA GLY A 40 -18.53 -13.23 -4.98
C GLY A 40 -18.31 -11.78 -4.54
N VAL A 41 -17.18 -11.17 -4.89
CA VAL A 41 -16.88 -9.76 -4.60
C VAL A 41 -17.36 -8.87 -5.75
N LEU A 42 -18.20 -7.89 -5.42
CA LEU A 42 -18.74 -6.94 -6.39
C LEU A 42 -17.60 -6.04 -6.93
N PHE A 43 -17.45 -5.99 -8.26
CA PHE A 43 -16.40 -5.26 -9.01
C PHE A 43 -14.99 -5.86 -9.04
N GLU A 44 -14.82 -7.16 -8.80
CA GLU A 44 -13.52 -7.85 -8.91
C GLU A 44 -12.86 -7.65 -10.29
N TYR A 45 -13.65 -7.71 -11.37
CA TYR A 45 -13.19 -7.55 -12.76
C TYR A 45 -12.78 -6.12 -13.14
N ASP A 46 -13.24 -5.10 -12.42
CA ASP A 46 -12.89 -3.70 -12.72
C ASP A 46 -11.49 -3.32 -12.17
N ALA A 47 -10.96 -4.16 -11.28
CA ALA A 47 -9.59 -4.05 -10.79
C ALA A 47 -8.61 -4.86 -11.68
N GLU A 48 -9.04 -5.94 -12.32
CA GLU A 48 -8.15 -6.78 -13.11
C GLU A 48 -7.86 -6.16 -14.48
N THR A 49 -6.62 -5.75 -14.71
CA THR A 49 -6.13 -5.40 -16.04
C THR A 49 -5.95 -6.66 -16.87
N ILE A 50 -6.21 -6.60 -18.19
CA ILE A 50 -6.21 -7.76 -19.12
C ILE A 50 -4.88 -8.56 -19.12
N ASP A 51 -3.79 -7.91 -18.71
CA ASP A 51 -2.45 -8.47 -18.57
C ASP A 51 -2.20 -9.17 -17.22
N GLY A 52 -3.17 -9.21 -16.32
CA GLY A 52 -3.01 -9.74 -14.95
C GLY A 52 -2.01 -8.92 -14.13
N GLY A 53 -1.73 -7.68 -14.53
CA GLY A 53 -0.73 -6.80 -13.91
C GLY A 53 -0.98 -6.62 -12.41
N LEU A 54 -2.26 -6.51 -12.02
CA LEU A 54 -2.61 -6.35 -10.62
C LEU A 54 -2.21 -7.57 -9.78
N VAL A 55 -2.45 -8.80 -10.23
CA VAL A 55 -2.07 -10.04 -9.50
C VAL A 55 -0.55 -10.20 -9.43
N LYS A 56 0.17 -9.86 -10.49
CA LYS A 56 1.64 -10.01 -10.55
C LYS A 56 2.37 -9.01 -9.65
N ASP A 57 1.81 -7.82 -9.48
CA ASP A 57 2.41 -6.73 -8.70
C ASP A 57 2.20 -6.87 -7.17
N ILE A 58 1.11 -7.51 -6.71
CA ILE A 58 0.90 -7.79 -5.26
C ILE A 58 1.81 -8.92 -4.74
N VAL A 59 2.12 -9.91 -5.58
CA VAL A 59 2.89 -11.09 -5.19
C VAL A 59 4.39 -10.77 -5.00
N SER A 60 4.88 -9.66 -5.58
CA SER A 60 6.29 -9.27 -5.53
C SER A 60 6.56 -8.00 -4.70
N MET A 61 5.75 -7.72 -3.66
CA MET A 61 6.13 -6.70 -2.68
C MET A 61 7.29 -7.23 -1.83
N LYS A 62 8.46 -6.60 -1.95
CA LYS A 62 9.65 -6.97 -1.17
C LYS A 62 9.34 -6.81 0.32
N LYS A 63 9.34 -7.92 1.05
CA LYS A 63 9.17 -7.94 2.52
C LYS A 63 10.22 -7.05 3.18
N ALA A 64 9.82 -6.35 4.25
CA ALA A 64 10.71 -5.47 4.99
C ALA A 64 12.01 -6.21 5.40
N ASP A 65 13.16 -5.71 4.94
CA ASP A 65 14.47 -6.27 5.26
C ASP A 65 14.99 -5.63 6.57
N ARG A 66 16.02 -6.22 7.19
CA ARG A 66 16.57 -5.73 8.47
C ARG A 66 17.31 -4.40 8.25
N ARG A 67 16.60 -3.28 8.30
CA ARG A 67 17.15 -1.92 8.14
C ARG A 67 18.08 -1.56 9.30
N LYS A 68 19.25 -0.98 8.98
CA LYS A 68 20.10 -0.30 9.97
C LYS A 68 19.37 0.94 10.50
N LEU A 69 18.90 0.90 11.74
CA LEU A 69 18.18 2.01 12.37
C LEU A 69 19.12 3.20 12.58
N LYS A 70 18.76 4.37 12.05
CA LYS A 70 19.44 5.63 12.34
C LYS A 70 18.74 6.30 13.51
N LEU A 71 19.42 6.39 14.65
CA LEU A 71 18.86 6.96 15.86
C LEU A 71 18.74 8.48 15.75
N VAL A 72 17.54 9.00 15.94
CA VAL A 72 17.27 10.44 16.00
C VAL A 72 17.21 10.85 17.47
N TRP A 73 18.37 11.17 18.06
CA TRP A 73 18.53 11.44 19.49
C TRP A 73 17.61 12.54 20.04
N ARG A 74 17.32 13.58 19.23
CA ARG A 74 16.37 14.62 19.60
C ARG A 74 14.99 14.04 19.95
N ASN A 75 14.46 13.16 19.11
CA ASN A 75 13.15 12.54 19.35
C ASN A 75 13.21 11.61 20.57
N ILE A 76 14.29 10.84 20.70
CA ILE A 76 14.49 9.93 21.84
C ILE A 76 14.45 10.69 23.17
N ILE A 77 15.18 11.80 23.28
CA ILE A 77 15.23 12.63 24.49
C ILE A 77 13.86 13.25 24.77
N LEU A 78 13.20 13.82 23.76
CA LEU A 78 11.88 14.44 23.92
C LEU A 78 10.81 13.43 24.35
N PHE A 79 10.77 12.24 23.74
CA PHE A 79 9.86 11.18 24.16
C PHE A 79 10.20 10.66 25.55
N GLY A 80 11.48 10.48 25.89
CA GLY A 80 11.89 10.10 27.24
C GLY A 80 11.38 11.08 28.30
N TYR A 81 11.59 12.37 28.07
CA TYR A 81 11.09 13.43 28.96
C TYR A 81 9.55 13.42 29.06
N LEU A 82 8.84 13.31 27.93
CA LEU A 82 7.38 13.28 27.88
C LEU A 82 6.81 12.16 28.76
N HIS A 83 7.36 10.94 28.68
CA HIS A 83 6.87 9.80 29.45
C HIS A 83 7.19 9.93 30.94
N LEU A 84 8.38 10.44 31.30
CA LEU A 84 8.72 10.72 32.70
C LEU A 84 7.78 11.78 33.30
N ALA A 85 7.50 12.86 32.55
CA ALA A 85 6.56 13.89 32.96
C ALA A 85 5.13 13.33 33.09
N ALA A 86 4.71 12.40 32.22
CA ALA A 86 3.41 11.75 32.31
C ALA A 86 3.27 10.88 33.59
N VAL A 87 4.30 10.13 33.95
CA VAL A 87 4.32 9.34 35.20
C VAL A 87 4.23 10.25 36.42
N TYR A 88 5.01 11.34 36.44
CA TYR A 88 4.94 12.33 37.52
C TYR A 88 3.57 13.02 37.58
N GLY A 89 2.98 13.36 36.43
CA GLY A 89 1.64 13.92 36.33
C GLY A 89 0.56 12.97 36.85
N ALA A 90 0.67 11.68 36.57
CA ALA A 90 -0.24 10.65 37.10
C ALA A 90 -0.14 10.54 38.64
N TRP A 91 1.07 10.64 39.18
CA TRP A 91 1.27 10.72 40.63
C TRP A 91 0.59 11.96 41.24
N LEU A 92 0.83 13.15 40.69
CA LEU A 92 0.19 14.40 41.14
C LEU A 92 -1.33 14.36 41.07
N MET A 93 -1.86 13.72 40.03
CA MET A 93 -3.29 13.51 39.82
C MET A 93 -3.94 12.73 40.97
N LEU A 94 -3.22 11.80 41.60
CA LEU A 94 -3.72 11.00 42.71
C LEU A 94 -3.50 11.65 44.07
N THR A 95 -2.41 12.40 44.26
CA THR A 95 -2.04 12.93 45.58
C THR A 95 -2.55 14.35 45.85
N SER A 96 -2.64 15.20 44.84
CA SER A 96 -2.71 16.65 45.05
C SER A 96 -3.56 17.43 44.06
N ALA A 97 -3.88 16.87 42.89
CA ALA A 97 -4.66 17.57 41.87
C ALA A 97 -6.12 17.76 42.31
N LYS A 98 -6.70 18.89 41.90
CA LYS A 98 -8.13 19.12 42.06
C LYS A 98 -8.91 18.26 41.07
N TRP A 99 -10.11 17.80 41.46
CA TRP A 99 -10.94 16.96 40.59
C TRP A 99 -11.25 17.63 39.23
N GLN A 100 -11.37 18.96 39.18
CA GLN A 100 -11.58 19.70 37.94
C GLN A 100 -10.45 19.49 36.93
N THR A 101 -9.20 19.40 37.39
CA THR A 101 -8.04 19.13 36.53
C THR A 101 -8.14 17.74 35.91
N GLY A 102 -8.63 16.75 36.68
CA GLY A 102 -8.87 15.41 36.15
C GLY A 102 -9.94 15.36 35.09
N VAL A 103 -11.06 16.05 35.30
CA VAL A 103 -12.13 16.16 34.31
C VAL A 103 -11.63 16.85 33.04
N LEU A 104 -10.86 17.92 33.17
CA LEU A 104 -10.26 18.60 32.02
C LEU A 104 -9.29 17.70 31.25
N ALA A 105 -8.42 16.97 31.96
CA ALA A 105 -7.49 16.03 31.33
C ALA A 105 -8.23 14.93 30.56
N PHE A 106 -9.30 14.38 31.15
CA PHE A 106 -10.14 13.38 30.48
C PHE A 106 -10.87 13.98 29.26
N ALA A 107 -11.39 15.20 29.36
CA ALA A 107 -12.02 15.87 28.23
C ALA A 107 -11.04 16.10 27.08
N LEU A 108 -9.81 16.54 27.37
CA LEU A 108 -8.75 16.70 26.36
C LEU A 108 -8.36 15.38 25.72
N TYR A 109 -8.33 14.28 26.47
CA TYR A 109 -8.10 12.93 25.94
C TYR A 109 -9.18 12.51 24.93
N VAL A 110 -10.45 12.76 25.24
CA VAL A 110 -11.56 12.44 24.32
C VAL A 110 -11.49 13.32 23.08
N VAL A 111 -11.24 14.62 23.25
CA VAL A 111 -11.13 15.58 22.15
C VAL A 111 -9.98 15.23 21.21
N SER A 112 -8.80 14.91 21.75
CA SER A 112 -7.65 14.49 20.94
C SER A 112 -7.92 13.18 20.19
N GLY A 113 -8.53 12.20 20.87
CA GLY A 113 -8.95 10.94 20.25
C GLY A 113 -9.92 11.14 19.09
N LEU A 114 -10.89 12.05 19.21
CA LEU A 114 -11.81 12.42 18.13
C LEU A 114 -11.07 13.12 16.97
N GLY A 115 -10.11 13.99 17.27
CA GLY A 115 -9.27 14.65 16.27
C GLY A 115 -8.53 13.67 15.36
N ILE A 116 -7.95 12.62 15.96
CA ILE A 116 -7.25 11.56 15.20
C ILE A 116 -8.24 10.63 14.50
N THR A 117 -9.19 10.04 15.24
CA THR A 117 -10.02 8.96 14.70
C THR A 117 -11.08 9.46 13.72
N ALA A 118 -11.81 10.52 14.04
CA ALA A 118 -12.79 11.10 13.14
C ALA A 118 -12.10 11.98 12.09
N GLY A 119 -11.14 12.81 12.49
CA GLY A 119 -10.40 13.70 11.61
C GLY A 119 -9.32 12.98 10.77
N ALA A 120 -8.11 12.85 11.33
CA ALA A 120 -6.91 12.35 10.63
C ALA A 120 -7.18 11.05 9.86
N HIS A 121 -7.80 10.09 10.53
CA HIS A 121 -8.03 8.75 10.04
C HIS A 121 -9.21 8.66 9.08
N ARG A 122 -10.45 8.88 9.55
CA ARG A 122 -11.64 8.63 8.73
C ARG A 122 -11.92 9.71 7.70
N LEU A 123 -11.77 10.99 8.06
CA LEU A 123 -12.07 12.10 7.16
C LEU A 123 -10.95 12.34 6.14
N TRP A 124 -9.70 12.49 6.60
CA TRP A 124 -8.59 12.89 5.72
C TRP A 124 -7.85 11.70 5.09
N ALA A 125 -7.50 10.66 5.84
CA ALA A 125 -6.81 9.50 5.28
C ALA A 125 -7.72 8.64 4.40
N HIS A 126 -8.87 8.21 4.93
CA HIS A 126 -9.80 7.28 4.25
C HIS A 126 -10.95 7.92 3.48
N ARG A 127 -11.23 9.21 3.68
CA ARG A 127 -12.37 9.91 3.05
C ARG A 127 -13.72 9.18 3.21
N SER A 128 -13.93 8.50 4.35
CA SER A 128 -15.12 7.68 4.61
C SER A 128 -16.42 8.50 4.71
N TYR A 129 -16.32 9.81 4.91
CA TYR A 129 -17.46 10.72 4.96
C TYR A 129 -17.08 12.14 4.49
N LYS A 130 -18.09 12.95 4.15
CA LYS A 130 -17.91 14.36 3.78
C LYS A 130 -18.35 15.28 4.91
N ALA A 131 -17.40 16.00 5.51
CA ALA A 131 -17.68 17.05 6.49
C ALA A 131 -17.88 18.43 5.82
N LYS A 132 -18.81 19.24 6.33
CA LYS A 132 -18.92 20.68 6.00
C LYS A 132 -17.78 21.47 6.67
N TRP A 133 -17.52 22.69 6.20
CA TRP A 133 -16.40 23.51 6.64
C TRP A 133 -16.28 23.69 8.17
N PRO A 134 -17.37 23.97 8.93
CA PRO A 134 -17.25 24.14 10.38
C PRO A 134 -16.72 22.89 11.11
N LEU A 135 -17.19 21.71 10.71
CA LEU A 135 -16.75 20.45 11.30
C LEU A 135 -15.28 20.15 10.92
N ARG A 136 -14.83 20.52 9.72
CA ARG A 136 -13.42 20.36 9.32
C ARG A 136 -12.50 21.21 10.19
N VAL A 137 -12.89 22.46 10.47
CA VAL A 137 -12.13 23.36 11.36
C VAL A 137 -12.12 22.80 12.78
N LEU A 138 -13.26 22.34 13.29
CA LEU A 138 -13.32 21.74 14.63
C LEU A 138 -12.38 20.52 14.75
N LEU A 139 -12.42 19.60 13.78
CA LEU A 139 -11.59 18.41 13.79
C LEU A 139 -10.10 18.72 13.65
N VAL A 140 -9.71 19.79 12.93
CA VAL A 140 -8.30 20.16 12.81
C VAL A 140 -7.78 20.76 14.12
N MET A 141 -8.60 21.54 14.81
CA MET A 141 -8.28 22.04 16.16
C MET A 141 -8.08 20.87 17.13
N PHE A 142 -8.96 19.87 17.08
CA PHE A 142 -8.86 18.67 17.90
C PHE A 142 -7.61 17.84 17.57
N ASN A 143 -7.24 17.74 16.28
CA ASN A 143 -5.99 17.10 15.85
C ASN A 143 -4.75 17.82 16.41
N THR A 144 -4.76 19.16 16.47
CA THR A 144 -3.66 19.94 17.04
C THR A 144 -3.47 19.63 18.54
N VAL A 145 -4.55 19.39 19.28
CA VAL A 145 -4.47 18.95 20.68
C VAL A 145 -3.82 17.56 20.81
N ALA A 146 -4.02 16.68 19.83
CA ALA A 146 -3.47 15.32 19.84
C ALA A 146 -1.96 15.24 19.63
N PHE A 147 -1.36 16.26 18.99
CA PHE A 147 0.09 16.37 18.78
C PHE A 147 0.73 15.14 18.08
N GLN A 148 0.03 14.56 17.10
CA GLN A 148 0.52 13.46 16.25
C GLN A 148 0.82 13.95 14.83
N ASP A 149 1.69 14.96 14.73
CA ASP A 149 1.99 15.69 13.49
C ASP A 149 0.77 16.41 12.88
N ALA A 150 1.03 17.15 11.79
CA ALA A 150 -0.03 17.79 11.03
C ALA A 150 -0.89 16.72 10.34
N ALA A 151 -2.22 16.95 10.31
CA ALA A 151 -3.18 16.03 9.68
C ALA A 151 -2.81 15.65 8.23
N TYR A 152 -2.13 16.53 7.50
CA TYR A 152 -1.60 16.24 6.17
C TYR A 152 -0.51 15.16 6.16
N HIS A 153 0.50 15.28 7.04
CA HIS A 153 1.57 14.30 7.16
C HIS A 153 1.03 12.96 7.66
N TRP A 154 0.19 13.01 8.70
CA TRP A 154 -0.48 11.83 9.24
C TRP A 154 -1.27 11.09 8.15
N ALA A 155 -2.11 11.80 7.38
CA ALA A 155 -2.91 11.18 6.33
C ALA A 155 -2.07 10.63 5.16
N ARG A 156 -0.94 11.26 4.84
CA ARG A 156 0.02 10.74 3.86
C ARG A 156 0.59 9.42 4.36
N ASP A 157 1.16 9.41 5.55
CA ASP A 157 1.87 8.26 6.10
C ASP A 157 0.90 7.09 6.34
N HIS A 158 -0.32 7.38 6.80
CA HIS A 158 -1.38 6.38 6.97
C HIS A 158 -1.81 5.71 5.66
N ARG A 159 -1.85 6.45 4.55
CA ARG A 159 -2.15 5.88 3.22
C ARG A 159 -1.00 5.04 2.69
N VAL A 160 0.24 5.45 2.96
CA VAL A 160 1.44 4.67 2.61
C VAL A 160 1.46 3.37 3.39
N HIS A 161 1.17 3.41 4.70
CA HIS A 161 1.00 2.24 5.55
C HIS A 161 -0.03 1.26 4.98
N HIS A 162 -1.22 1.72 4.60
CA HIS A 162 -2.21 0.83 3.99
C HIS A 162 -1.80 0.26 2.62
N LYS A 163 -1.09 1.03 1.81
CA LYS A 163 -0.71 0.60 0.44
C LYS A 163 0.48 -0.35 0.43
N TYR A 164 1.45 -0.14 1.31
CA TYR A 164 2.73 -0.84 1.33
C TYR A 164 2.99 -1.52 2.68
N SER A 165 1.91 -1.96 3.33
CA SER A 165 1.97 -2.65 4.61
C SER A 165 2.95 -3.82 4.55
N GLU A 166 3.74 -3.99 5.61
CA GLU A 166 4.72 -5.08 5.75
C GLU A 166 5.90 -5.02 4.74
N THR A 167 6.11 -3.87 4.11
CA THR A 167 7.26 -3.62 3.23
C THR A 167 8.22 -2.58 3.81
N ASP A 168 9.39 -2.40 3.18
CA ASP A 168 10.34 -1.33 3.55
C ASP A 168 9.76 0.10 3.39
N ALA A 169 8.66 0.26 2.67
CA ALA A 169 8.01 1.55 2.45
C ALA A 169 6.93 1.88 3.49
N ASP A 170 6.60 0.96 4.39
CA ASP A 170 5.72 1.20 5.54
C ASP A 170 6.43 2.16 6.53
N PRO A 171 5.86 3.36 6.81
CA PRO A 171 6.53 4.41 7.58
C PRO A 171 6.78 4.09 9.05
#